data_AF-A0A9P9NHG0-F1
#
_entry.id   AF-A0A9P9NHG0-F1
#
_cell.length_a   1.000
_cell.length_b   1.000
_cell.length_c   1.000
_cell.angle_alpha   90.00
_cell.angle_beta   90.00
_cell.angle_gamma   90.00
#
_symmetry.space_group_name_H-M   'P 1'
#
loop_
_entity.id
_entity.type
_entity.pdbx_description
1 polymer ?
#
loop_
_entity_poly.entity_id
_entity_poly.type
_entity_poly.pdbx_seq_one_letter_code
_entity_poly.pdbx_strand_id
1 'polypeptide(L)'
;MRIVANWERLCPGAGPCPVSFSEEDLSLFNREVEKREFVSDTLNLIQKSYGLSPDGTVEPSKYNEMQTELKRLKAICLEAAENGEERFNVETLWPSQDTVDKASPAT
;
A
#
# COMPACT_ATOMS: atom_id res chain seq x y z
N MET A 1 -16.71 -5.99 -3.33
CA MET A 1 -17.90 -6.05 -4.23
C MET A 1 -19.22 -6.15 -3.46
N ARG A 2 -19.60 -5.12 -2.71
CA ARG A 2 -20.80 -5.20 -1.84
C ARG A 2 -22.11 -4.98 -2.59
N ILE A 3 -22.09 -4.28 -3.73
CA ILE A 3 -23.29 -3.95 -4.51
C ILE A 3 -23.90 -5.20 -5.15
N VAL A 4 -23.11 -6.00 -5.88
CA VAL A 4 -23.58 -7.24 -6.52
C VAL A 4 -24.15 -8.21 -5.48
N ALA A 5 -23.42 -8.43 -4.37
CA ALA A 5 -23.87 -9.29 -3.28
C ALA A 5 -25.13 -8.80 -2.53
N ASN A 6 -25.51 -7.53 -2.69
CA ASN A 6 -26.68 -6.94 -2.06
C ASN A 6 -27.74 -6.47 -3.07
N TRP A 7 -27.62 -6.85 -4.35
CA TRP A 7 -28.43 -6.24 -5.42
C TRP A 7 -29.93 -6.40 -5.18
N GLU A 8 -30.39 -7.60 -4.83
CA GLU A 8 -31.80 -7.86 -4.54
C GLU A 8 -32.33 -6.99 -3.39
N ARG A 9 -31.50 -6.75 -2.37
CA ARG A 9 -31.84 -5.89 -1.23
C ARG A 9 -31.85 -4.40 -1.62
N LEU A 10 -30.92 -3.97 -2.48
CA LEU A 10 -30.76 -2.57 -2.87
C LEU A 10 -31.74 -2.14 -3.95
N CYS A 11 -32.10 -3.05 -4.86
CA CYS A 11 -32.97 -2.80 -6.00
C CYS A 11 -34.03 -3.92 -6.15
N PRO A 12 -35.01 -3.99 -5.23
CA PRO A 12 -36.04 -5.02 -5.27
C PRO A 12 -36.85 -4.96 -6.56
N GLY A 13 -37.06 -6.11 -7.22
CA GLY A 13 -37.86 -6.21 -8.45
C GLY A 13 -37.20 -5.66 -9.71
N ALA A 14 -35.96 -5.16 -9.65
CA ALA A 14 -35.23 -4.62 -10.81
C ALA A 14 -34.61 -5.70 -11.72
N GLY A 15 -34.79 -6.99 -11.40
CA GLY A 15 -34.14 -8.10 -12.10
C GLY A 15 -32.70 -8.35 -11.64
N PRO A 16 -31.90 -9.13 -12.40
CA PRO A 16 -30.51 -9.44 -12.03
C PRO A 16 -29.63 -8.19 -12.02
N CYS A 17 -28.54 -8.23 -11.25
CA CYS A 17 -27.59 -7.12 -11.20
C CYS A 17 -26.99 -6.88 -12.60
N PRO A 18 -27.01 -5.64 -13.12
CA PRO A 18 -26.45 -5.34 -14.44
C PRO A 18 -24.91 -5.41 -14.47
N VAL A 19 -24.28 -5.52 -13.30
CA VAL A 19 -22.83 -5.64 -13.15
C VAL A 19 -22.51 -7.02 -12.61
N SER A 20 -21.61 -7.72 -13.28
CA SER A 20 -21.02 -8.98 -12.85
C SER A 20 -19.50 -8.90 -12.96
N PHE A 21 -18.81 -9.61 -12.10
CA PHE A 21 -17.35 -9.72 -12.13
C PHE A 21 -16.99 -11.17 -12.39
N SER A 22 -15.99 -11.39 -13.22
CA SER A 22 -15.39 -12.72 -13.39
C SER A 22 -14.61 -13.12 -12.14
N GLU A 23 -14.29 -14.41 -12.02
CA GLU A 23 -13.37 -14.89 -10.97
C GLU A 23 -11.98 -14.25 -11.11
N GLU A 24 -11.55 -13.95 -12.34
CA GLU A 24 -10.31 -13.24 -12.61
C GLU A 24 -10.36 -11.79 -12.08
N ASP A 25 -11.45 -11.05 -12.33
CA ASP A 25 -11.62 -9.69 -11.82
C ASP A 25 -11.57 -9.65 -10.28
N LEU A 26 -12.20 -10.63 -9.64
CA LEU A 26 -12.19 -10.82 -8.19
C LEU A 26 -10.77 -11.08 -7.67
N SER A 27 -10.05 -11.98 -8.32
CA SER A 27 -8.67 -12.33 -7.96
C SER A 27 -7.73 -11.13 -8.08
N LEU A 28 -7.80 -10.41 -9.21
CA LEU A 28 -7.04 -9.19 -9.42
C LEU A 28 -7.36 -8.12 -8.37
N PHE A 29 -8.64 -7.91 -8.07
CA PHE A 29 -9.06 -6.97 -7.04
C PHE A 29 -8.49 -7.33 -5.66
N ASN A 30 -8.58 -8.60 -5.25
CA ASN A 30 -8.05 -9.04 -3.95
C ASN A 30 -6.54 -8.82 -3.87
N ARG A 31 -5.79 -9.13 -4.92
CA ARG A 31 -4.34 -8.86 -4.98
C ARG A 31 -4.03 -7.37 -4.84
N GLU A 32 -4.81 -6.49 -5.46
CA GLU A 32 -4.63 -5.04 -5.27
C GLU A 32 -5.02 -4.57 -3.86
N VAL A 33 -6.01 -5.20 -3.21
CA VAL A 33 -6.34 -4.95 -1.80
C VAL A 33 -5.18 -5.33 -0.89
N GLU A 34 -4.60 -6.51 -1.07
CA GLU A 34 -3.46 -6.99 -0.28
C GLU A 34 -2.24 -6.06 -0.40
N LYS A 35 -1.93 -5.60 -1.62
CA LYS A 35 -0.87 -4.60 -1.85
C LYS A 35 -1.16 -3.28 -1.13
N ARG A 36 -2.40 -2.81 -1.18
CA ARG A 36 -2.81 -1.56 -0.50
C ARG A 36 -2.72 -1.72 1.03
N GLU A 37 -3.11 -2.87 1.56
CA GLU A 37 -3.00 -3.18 2.99
C GLU A 37 -1.53 -3.20 3.43
N PHE A 38 -0.66 -3.86 2.67
CA PHE A 38 0.79 -3.83 2.92
C PHE A 38 1.35 -2.40 3.01
N VAL A 39 1.02 -1.54 2.04
CA VAL A 39 1.48 -0.13 2.03
C VAL A 39 0.92 0.64 3.23
N SER A 40 -0.37 0.47 3.52
CA SER A 40 -1.07 1.12 4.63
C SER A 40 -0.45 0.73 5.97
N ASP A 41 -0.21 -0.56 6.19
CA ASP A 41 0.36 -1.08 7.44
C ASP A 41 1.80 -0.65 7.62
N THR A 42 2.58 -0.62 6.53
CA THR A 42 3.94 -0.08 6.54
C THR A 42 3.95 1.40 6.93
N LEU A 43 3.11 2.24 6.32
CA LEU A 43 3.01 3.66 6.67
C LEU A 43 2.58 3.87 8.13
N ASN A 44 1.59 3.11 8.60
CA ASN A 44 1.14 3.16 9.98
C ASN A 44 2.25 2.76 10.96
N LEU A 45 3.02 1.71 10.64
CA LEU A 45 4.16 1.28 11.44
C LEU A 45 5.22 2.37 11.50
N ILE A 46 5.52 2.98 10.36
CA ILE A 46 6.51 4.06 10.28
C ILE A 46 6.07 5.24 11.14
N GLN A 47 4.80 5.65 11.01
CA GLN A 47 4.23 6.76 11.77
C GLN A 47 4.27 6.52 13.28
N LYS A 48 3.86 5.33 13.73
CA LYS A 48 3.82 4.99 15.16
C LYS A 48 5.21 4.81 15.78
N SER A 49 6.16 4.25 15.03
CA SER A 49 7.45 3.84 15.58
C SER A 49 8.54 4.90 15.46
N TYR A 50 8.47 5.75 14.42
CA TYR A 50 9.55 6.70 14.10
C TYR A 50 9.10 8.16 14.09
N GLY A 51 7.85 8.43 14.49
CA GLY A 51 7.39 9.79 14.76
C GLY A 51 7.23 10.64 13.51
N LEU A 52 6.81 10.06 12.38
CA LEU A 52 6.31 10.86 11.27
C LEU A 52 5.13 11.70 11.76
N SER A 53 5.14 12.97 11.38
CA SER A 53 3.97 13.82 11.54
C SER A 53 2.77 13.23 10.80
N PRO A 54 1.51 13.53 11.23
CA PRO A 54 0.31 13.03 10.55
C PRO A 54 0.21 13.39 9.06
N ASP A 55 0.89 14.44 8.63
CA ASP A 55 0.99 14.87 7.23
C ASP A 55 2.14 14.20 6.47
N GLY A 56 2.87 13.27 7.09
CA GLY A 56 4.00 12.57 6.50
C GLY A 56 5.32 13.35 6.51
N THR A 57 5.37 14.51 7.19
CA THR A 57 6.60 15.32 7.28
C THR A 57 7.56 14.82 8.36
N VAL A 58 8.84 15.16 8.18
CA VAL A 58 9.93 14.90 9.12
C VAL A 58 10.63 16.23 9.41
N GLU A 59 10.92 16.49 10.68
CA GLU A 59 11.77 17.61 11.09
C GLU A 59 13.14 17.53 10.40
N PRO A 60 13.65 18.61 9.77
CA PRO A 60 14.93 18.56 9.04
C PRO A 60 16.10 18.01 9.87
N SER A 61 16.12 18.30 11.17
CA SER A 61 17.13 17.81 12.12
C SER A 61 17.11 16.29 12.31
N LYS A 62 15.98 15.63 12.05
CA LYS A 62 15.76 14.18 12.21
C LYS A 62 15.77 13.42 10.89
N TYR A 63 15.90 14.11 9.75
CA TYR A 63 15.79 13.50 8.42
C TYR A 63 16.78 12.33 8.21
N ASN A 64 18.05 12.52 8.58
CA ASN A 64 19.08 11.49 8.41
C ASN A 64 18.84 10.27 9.31
N GLU A 65 18.37 10.49 10.53
CA GLU A 65 17.98 9.42 11.46
C GLU A 65 16.81 8.63 10.88
N MET A 66 15.78 9.32 10.42
CA MET A 66 14.61 8.72 9.79
C MET A 66 14.98 7.88 8.56
N GLN A 67 15.84 8.39 7.69
CA GLN A 67 16.34 7.66 6.53
C GLN A 67 17.08 6.36 6.93
N THR A 68 17.88 6.41 7.99
CA THR A 68 18.59 5.24 8.51
C THR A 68 17.61 4.18 9.03
N GLU A 69 16.61 4.61 9.79
CA GLU A 69 15.59 3.71 10.33
C GLU A 69 14.69 3.12 9.24
N LEU A 70 14.31 3.90 8.23
CA LEU A 70 13.53 3.40 7.08
C LEU A 70 14.29 2.34 6.29
N LYS A 71 15.60 2.52 6.08
CA LYS A 71 16.46 1.52 5.42
C LYS A 71 16.55 0.24 6.25
N ARG A 72 16.74 0.38 7.56
CA ARG A 72 16.76 -0.76 8.49
C ARG A 72 15.43 -1.51 8.48
N LEU A 73 14.31 -0.79 8.52
CA LEU A 73 12.98 -1.39 8.48
C LEU A 73 12.73 -2.13 7.17
N LYS A 74 13.08 -1.53 6.03
CA LYS A 74 12.97 -2.19 4.72
C LYS A 74 13.76 -3.50 4.68
N ALA A 75 14.99 -3.49 5.20
CA ALA A 75 15.81 -4.70 5.30
C ALA A 75 15.14 -5.79 6.13
N ILE A 76 14.57 -5.43 7.30
CA ILE A 76 13.82 -6.36 8.15
C ILE A 76 12.61 -6.95 7.41
N CYS A 77 11.85 -6.12 6.69
CA CYS A 77 10.71 -6.60 5.89
C CYS A 77 11.16 -7.56 4.77
N LEU A 78 12.31 -7.30 4.12
CA LEU A 78 12.86 -8.19 3.10
C LEU A 78 13.34 -9.52 3.66
N GLU A 79 13.86 -9.52 4.89
CA GLU A 79 14.29 -10.73 5.61
C GLU A 79 13.09 -11.53 6.14
N ALA A 80 12.02 -10.86 6.54
CA ALA A 80 10.80 -11.47 7.06
C ALA A 80 9.86 -12.01 5.97
N ALA A 81 10.05 -11.63 4.70
CA ALA A 81 9.22 -12.09 3.58
C ALA A 81 9.30 -13.62 3.43
N GLU A 82 8.15 -14.28 3.46
CA GLU A 82 8.03 -15.74 3.46
C GLU A 82 8.10 -16.31 2.03
N ASN A 83 7.80 -15.49 1.03
CA ASN A 83 7.72 -15.91 -0.36
C ASN A 83 8.20 -14.81 -1.33
N GLY A 84 8.34 -15.20 -2.61
CA GLY A 84 8.82 -14.29 -3.65
C GLY A 84 7.88 -13.11 -3.94
N GLU A 85 6.57 -13.28 -3.75
CA GLU A 85 5.58 -12.22 -3.96
C GLU A 85 5.66 -11.15 -2.86
N GLU A 86 5.78 -11.56 -1.59
CA GLU A 86 6.00 -10.65 -0.48
C GLU A 86 7.30 -9.88 -0.63
N ARG A 87 8.40 -10.57 -0.98
CA ARG A 87 9.68 -9.92 -1.23
C ARG A 87 9.57 -8.91 -2.37
N PHE A 88 8.92 -9.28 -3.47
CA PHE A 88 8.66 -8.39 -4.60
C PHE A 88 7.81 -7.18 -4.19
N ASN A 89 6.79 -7.36 -3.35
CA ASN A 89 5.97 -6.27 -2.82
C ASN A 89 6.80 -5.32 -1.95
N VAL A 90 7.67 -5.82 -1.07
CA VAL A 90 8.58 -4.96 -0.27
C VAL A 90 9.55 -4.19 -1.17
N GLU A 91 10.06 -4.81 -2.24
CA GLU A 91 10.98 -4.13 -3.15
C GLU A 91 10.29 -3.03 -3.97
N THR A 92 9.08 -3.31 -4.47
CA THR A 92 8.38 -2.46 -5.45
C THR A 92 7.39 -1.47 -4.85
N LEU A 93 6.76 -1.80 -3.71
CA LEU A 93 5.71 -1.00 -3.08
C LEU A 93 6.19 -0.23 -1.85
N TRP A 94 7.50 -0.26 -1.55
CA TRP A 94 8.04 0.45 -0.40
C TRP A 94 7.68 1.95 -0.45
N PRO A 95 7.03 2.51 0.58
CA PRO A 95 6.48 3.87 0.52
C PRO A 95 7.55 4.98 0.44
N SER A 96 8.75 4.74 0.97
CA SER A 96 9.83 5.74 1.05
C SER A 96 10.94 5.44 0.05
N GLN A 97 10.85 5.99 -1.16
CA GLN A 97 11.84 5.76 -2.21
C GLN A 97 13.13 6.54 -1.94
N ASP A 98 14.28 5.90 -2.12
CA ASP A 98 15.62 6.52 -2.03
C ASP A 98 15.94 7.42 -3.24
N THR A 99 15.02 7.54 -4.20
CA THR A 99 15.20 8.45 -5.33
C THR A 99 15.04 9.88 -4.83
N VAL A 100 16.14 10.49 -4.41
CA VAL A 100 16.35 11.92 -4.68
C VAL A 100 15.96 12.12 -6.13
N ASP A 101 14.94 12.95 -6.37
CA ASP A 101 14.40 13.32 -7.67
C ASP A 101 15.36 13.02 -8.81
N LYS A 102 15.16 11.89 -9.51
CA LYS A 102 15.70 11.80 -10.86
C LYS A 102 14.84 12.72 -11.71
N ALA A 103 15.35 13.95 -11.84
CA ALA A 103 14.91 15.06 -12.70
C ALA A 103 13.68 15.86 -12.23
N SER A 104 13.92 16.88 -11.39
CA SER A 104 13.35 18.20 -11.70
C SER A 104 14.27 18.84 -12.74
N PRO A 105 13.85 19.06 -14.01
CA PRO A 105 14.57 19.97 -14.88
C PRO A 105 14.48 21.35 -14.26
N ALA A 106 15.61 21.96 -13.95
CA ALA A 106 15.67 23.39 -13.66
C ALA A 106 15.00 24.12 -14.83
N THR A 107 13.95 24.89 -14.54
CA THR A 107 13.37 25.84 -15.50
C THR A 107 13.94 27.22 -15.21
#